data_AF-I1QLI0-F1
#
_entry.id   AF-I1QLI0-F1
#
_cell.length_a   1.000
_cell.length_b   1.000
_cell.length_c   1.000
_cell.angle_alpha   90.00
_cell.angle_beta   90.00
_cell.angle_gamma   90.00
#
_symmetry.space_group_name_H-M   'P 1'
#
loop_
_entity.id
_entity.type
_entity.pdbx_description
1 polymer ?
#
loop_
_entity_poly.entity_id
_entity_poly.type
_entity_poly.pdbx_seq_one_letter_code
_entity_poly.pdbx_strand_id
1 'polypeptide(L)'
;MICTNSLVRIECRSLNGLLAFLHNLFPALSEHDAMMYLFHSNANLEQVTFRAMCDHDISCSHEDAYKAAADAAWHPRPDAQAEFAVSTHPMLLPIDKPSLAVSHTLTSSEVELISRYFSQKSYPAKSVPSVPELVPRADELVKRSQQNFMANQYFIRRKVKAALKRYAKEKGTEYELHVICGTNFDVPENGRYGYFWNRKGFPYAHVNFLARPKGSQRDNTAPSLFFLECSNGEEDIGTLFSCCAELESPTDSGRCFHCECKGTKIVHPAIGTYRGHETDFEEMSCGKQEIDSKGLIISEKMAIEFVGLCEDDSIYFDPSKDYDFALGLNNLVREDDEALEELHRDIAECERMKVSDMSCEPDLLAEITEDVLQDCQGHLVPQC
;
A
#
# COMPACT_ATOMS: atom_id res chain seq x y z
N MET A 1 5.21 0.16 -12.12
CA MET A 1 4.28 0.69 -11.11
C MET A 1 4.51 -0.14 -9.87
N ILE A 2 4.57 0.47 -8.70
CA ILE A 2 4.61 -0.27 -7.44
C ILE A 2 3.18 -0.33 -6.94
N CYS A 3 2.75 -1.47 -6.40
CA CYS A 3 1.40 -1.56 -5.89
C CYS A 3 1.25 -0.74 -4.61
N THR A 4 0.11 -0.05 -4.48
CA THR A 4 -0.05 0.96 -3.44
C THR A 4 -0.28 0.33 -2.07
N ASN A 5 -1.05 -0.77 -1.99
CA ASN A 5 -1.26 -1.49 -0.74
C ASN A 5 0.05 -2.14 -0.26
N SER A 6 0.85 -2.68 -1.19
CA SER A 6 2.19 -3.17 -0.89
C SER A 6 3.10 -2.11 -0.26
N LEU A 7 3.06 -0.87 -0.75
CA LEU A 7 3.82 0.24 -0.16
C LEU A 7 3.33 0.60 1.23
N VAL A 8 2.01 0.75 1.42
CA VAL A 8 1.42 1.00 2.74
C VAL A 8 1.82 -0.08 3.73
N ARG A 9 1.75 -1.36 3.34
CA ARG A 9 2.16 -2.48 4.18
C ARG A 9 3.64 -2.41 4.56
N ILE A 10 4.52 -2.07 3.61
CA ILE A 10 5.96 -1.91 3.88
C ILE A 10 6.19 -0.76 4.86
N GLU A 11 5.52 0.38 4.68
CA GLU A 11 5.60 1.52 5.60
C GLU A 11 5.14 1.14 7.01
N CYS A 12 4.01 0.46 7.15
CA CYS A 12 3.48 0.00 8.43
C CYS A 12 4.42 -0.99 9.12
N ARG A 13 4.96 -1.98 8.39
CA ARG A 13 5.96 -2.91 8.93
C ARG A 13 7.24 -2.19 9.35
N SER A 14 7.67 -1.21 8.58
CA SER A 14 8.84 -0.37 8.92
C SER A 14 8.59 0.42 10.20
N LEU A 15 7.42 1.05 10.36
CA LEU A 15 7.06 1.78 11.58
C LEU A 15 6.99 0.85 12.79
N ASN A 16 6.35 -0.32 12.66
CA ASN A 16 6.30 -1.33 13.70
C ASN A 16 7.70 -1.79 14.11
N GLY A 17 8.60 -2.00 13.14
CA GLY A 17 9.99 -2.33 13.40
C GLY A 17 10.72 -1.23 14.18
N LEU A 18 10.55 0.04 13.78
CA LEU A 18 11.16 1.19 14.46
C LEU A 18 10.63 1.35 15.90
N LEU A 19 9.33 1.17 16.12
CA LEU A 19 8.75 1.22 17.46
C LEU A 19 9.23 0.06 18.33
N ALA A 20 9.29 -1.16 17.78
CA ALA A 20 9.80 -2.33 18.48
C ALA A 20 11.28 -2.17 18.86
N PHE A 21 12.10 -1.59 17.98
CA PHE A 21 13.49 -1.23 18.27
C PHE A 21 13.57 -0.32 19.52
N LEU A 22 12.80 0.76 19.53
CA LEU A 22 12.83 1.75 20.60
C LEU A 22 12.29 1.21 21.92
N HIS A 23 11.18 0.46 21.92
CA HIS A 23 10.64 -0.13 23.13
C HIS A 23 11.54 -1.24 23.71
N ASN A 24 12.34 -1.92 22.88
CA ASN A 24 13.34 -2.87 23.37
C ASN A 24 14.52 -2.14 24.03
N LEU A 25 15.05 -1.07 23.41
CA LEU A 25 16.13 -0.30 24.02
C LEU A 25 15.67 0.45 25.26
N PHE A 26 14.49 1.07 25.21
CA PHE A 26 13.93 1.93 26.25
C PHE A 26 12.52 1.47 26.65
N PRO A 27 12.38 0.44 27.50
CA PRO A 27 11.06 -0.11 27.88
C PRO A 27 10.15 0.86 28.63
N ALA A 28 10.72 1.91 29.22
CA ALA A 28 9.98 2.97 29.89
C ALA A 28 9.44 4.05 28.93
N LEU A 29 9.86 4.04 27.67
CA LEU A 29 9.41 4.98 26.66
C LEU A 29 7.98 4.64 26.25
N SER A 30 7.09 5.63 26.29
CA SER A 30 5.72 5.43 25.82
C SER A 30 5.66 5.36 24.29
N GLU A 31 4.66 4.67 23.75
CA GLU A 31 4.47 4.60 22.28
C GLU A 31 4.29 5.99 21.67
N HIS A 32 3.58 6.89 22.37
CA HIS A 32 3.41 8.27 21.93
C HIS A 32 4.75 8.99 21.82
N ASP A 33 5.59 8.93 22.85
CA ASP A 33 6.89 9.60 22.86
C ASP A 33 7.83 9.00 21.81
N ALA A 34 7.81 7.68 21.64
CA ALA A 34 8.55 6.99 20.59
C ALA A 34 8.16 7.49 19.19
N MET A 35 6.86 7.58 18.90
CA MET A 35 6.35 8.15 17.64
C MET A 35 6.78 9.60 17.47
N MET A 36 6.68 10.43 18.52
CA MET A 36 7.09 11.83 18.45
C MET A 36 8.59 11.97 18.21
N TYR A 37 9.44 11.16 18.83
CA TYR A 37 10.87 11.20 18.57
C TYR A 37 11.21 10.76 17.14
N LEU A 38 10.56 9.71 16.63
CA LEU A 38 10.69 9.26 15.24
C LEU A 38 10.30 10.38 14.27
N PHE A 39 9.16 11.03 14.50
CA PHE A 39 8.67 12.13 13.67
C PHE A 39 9.65 13.31 13.64
N HIS A 40 10.05 13.82 14.82
CA HIS A 40 10.95 14.98 14.92
C HIS A 40 12.38 14.71 14.44
N SER A 41 12.76 13.43 14.32
CA SER A 41 14.09 13.02 13.87
C SER A 41 14.07 12.50 12.44
N ASN A 42 12.95 12.61 11.72
CA ASN A 42 12.76 12.06 10.38
C ASN A 42 13.18 10.57 10.29
N ALA A 43 12.76 9.78 11.29
CA ALA A 43 13.10 8.38 11.50
C ALA A 43 14.60 8.06 11.58
N ASN A 44 15.48 9.05 11.84
CA ASN A 44 16.90 8.81 12.05
C ASN A 44 17.14 8.16 13.42
N LEU A 45 17.43 6.85 13.43
CA LEU A 45 17.61 6.07 14.66
C LEU A 45 18.71 6.57 15.59
N GLU A 46 19.79 7.16 15.06
CA GLU A 46 20.88 7.71 15.88
C GLU A 46 20.39 8.92 16.68
N GLN A 47 19.70 9.86 16.00
CA GLN A 47 19.12 11.03 16.66
C GLN A 47 18.03 10.65 17.66
N VAL A 48 17.18 9.68 17.31
CA VAL A 48 16.12 9.20 18.20
C VAL A 48 16.71 8.56 19.46
N THR A 49 17.71 7.68 19.28
CA THR A 49 18.38 6.99 20.39
C THR A 49 19.07 8.01 21.29
N PHE A 50 19.80 8.97 20.71
CA PHE A 50 20.45 10.04 21.48
C PHE A 50 19.43 10.86 22.30
N ARG A 51 18.27 11.19 21.73
CA ARG A 51 17.21 11.91 22.46
C ARG A 51 16.62 11.08 23.59
N ALA A 52 16.29 9.81 23.33
CA ALA A 52 15.71 8.92 24.33
C ALA A 52 16.68 8.66 25.50
N MET A 53 17.99 8.56 25.23
CA MET A 53 19.03 8.38 26.25
C MET A 53 19.13 9.54 27.27
N CYS A 54 18.61 10.72 26.96
CA CYS A 54 18.60 11.84 27.90
C CYS A 54 17.67 11.58 29.09
N ASP A 55 16.57 10.87 28.86
CA ASP A 55 15.47 10.70 29.82
C ASP A 55 15.26 9.23 30.23
N HIS A 56 15.86 8.28 29.50
CA HIS A 56 15.65 6.84 29.68
C HIS A 56 16.96 6.04 29.63
N ASP A 57 17.07 5.04 30.48
CA ASP A 57 18.18 4.09 30.47
C ASP A 57 18.00 3.00 29.40
N ILE A 58 19.10 2.62 28.74
CA ILE A 58 19.14 1.50 27.81
C ILE A 58 19.04 0.17 28.58
N SER A 59 18.13 -0.70 28.18
CA SER A 59 17.87 -1.99 28.85
C SER A 59 18.41 -3.22 28.13
N CYS A 60 18.75 -3.14 26.83
CA CYS A 60 19.18 -4.28 26.03
C CYS A 60 20.30 -3.93 25.05
N SER A 61 20.85 -4.95 24.37
CA SER A 61 21.85 -4.74 23.32
C SER A 61 21.19 -4.21 22.04
N HIS A 62 21.97 -3.51 21.20
CA HIS A 62 21.48 -3.09 19.89
C HIS A 62 21.13 -4.29 19.00
N GLU A 63 21.81 -5.43 19.17
CA GLU A 63 21.50 -6.66 18.45
C GLU A 63 20.09 -7.17 18.79
N ASP A 64 19.76 -7.23 20.08
CA ASP A 64 18.42 -7.63 20.54
C ASP A 64 17.34 -6.67 20.03
N ALA A 65 17.61 -5.37 20.08
CA ALA A 65 16.70 -4.35 19.58
C ALA A 65 16.48 -4.44 18.05
N TYR A 66 17.54 -4.65 17.27
CA TYR A 66 17.42 -4.86 15.83
C TYR A 66 16.72 -6.17 15.48
N LYS A 67 16.91 -7.21 16.28
CA LYS A 67 16.18 -8.46 16.12
C LYS A 67 14.69 -8.26 16.36
N ALA A 68 14.32 -7.61 17.46
CA ALA A 68 12.93 -7.28 17.75
C ALA A 68 12.30 -6.39 16.67
N ALA A 69 13.06 -5.44 16.13
CA ALA A 69 12.64 -4.62 14.99
C ALA A 69 12.35 -5.47 13.75
N ALA A 70 13.25 -6.40 13.42
CA ALA A 70 13.10 -7.29 12.28
C ALA A 70 11.93 -8.27 12.47
N ASP A 71 11.70 -8.77 13.69
CA ASP A 71 10.54 -9.58 14.04
C ASP A 71 9.23 -8.80 13.84
N ALA A 72 9.13 -7.59 14.40
CA ALA A 72 7.95 -6.73 14.26
C ALA A 72 7.69 -6.27 12.82
N ALA A 73 8.75 -6.14 12.01
CA ALA A 73 8.67 -5.86 10.58
C ALA A 73 8.40 -7.11 9.71
N TRP A 74 8.24 -8.29 10.32
CA TRP A 74 8.01 -9.57 9.64
C TRP A 74 9.13 -9.93 8.65
N HIS A 75 10.38 -9.67 9.04
CA HIS A 75 11.53 -10.05 8.24
C HIS A 75 11.66 -11.59 8.20
N PRO A 76 11.90 -12.24 7.04
CA PRO A 76 12.00 -13.70 6.95
C PRO A 76 13.14 -14.31 7.78
N ARG A 77 14.15 -13.49 8.09
CA ARG A 77 15.35 -13.86 8.86
C ARG A 77 15.73 -12.76 9.86
N PRO A 78 15.03 -12.65 10.99
CA PRO A 78 15.24 -11.57 11.96
C PRO A 78 16.68 -11.51 12.49
N ASP A 79 17.26 -12.66 12.85
CA ASP A 79 18.64 -12.75 13.34
C ASP A 79 19.67 -12.23 12.33
N ALA A 80 19.52 -12.64 11.05
CA ALA A 80 20.44 -12.22 9.99
C ALA A 80 20.34 -10.71 9.70
N GLN A 81 19.13 -10.15 9.81
CA GLN A 81 18.91 -8.72 9.67
C GLN A 81 19.52 -7.94 10.84
N ALA A 82 19.41 -8.45 12.06
CA ALA A 82 20.02 -7.85 13.23
C ALA A 82 21.54 -7.86 13.15
N GLU A 83 22.13 -9.01 12.82
CA GLU A 83 23.57 -9.16 12.62
C GLU A 83 24.08 -8.19 11.54
N PHE A 84 23.33 -8.06 10.43
CA PHE A 84 23.64 -7.09 9.39
C PHE A 84 23.60 -5.65 9.93
N ALA A 85 22.49 -5.23 10.54
CA ALA A 85 22.31 -3.87 11.02
C ALA A 85 23.40 -3.46 12.03
N VAL A 86 23.74 -4.34 12.98
CA VAL A 86 24.83 -4.13 13.94
C VAL A 86 26.17 -4.02 13.22
N SER A 87 26.46 -4.92 12.28
CA SER A 87 27.74 -4.90 11.54
C SER A 87 27.92 -3.67 10.64
N THR A 88 26.84 -3.02 10.24
CA THR A 88 26.85 -1.81 9.40
C THR A 88 26.62 -0.52 10.17
N HIS A 89 26.44 -0.58 11.48
CA HIS A 89 26.11 0.57 12.30
C HIS A 89 27.28 1.58 12.28
N PRO A 90 27.08 2.87 11.95
CA PRO A 90 28.15 3.86 11.88
C PRO A 90 28.93 4.04 13.19
N MET A 91 28.30 3.84 14.36
CA MET A 91 29.04 3.82 15.64
C MET A 91 29.92 2.57 15.86
N LEU A 92 29.74 1.51 15.06
CA LEU A 92 30.46 0.24 15.17
C LEU A 92 31.41 0.00 13.97
N LEU A 93 31.28 0.77 12.89
CA LEU A 93 32.21 0.79 11.77
C LEU A 93 33.15 1.99 11.87
N PRO A 94 34.47 1.82 11.66
CA PRO A 94 35.41 2.93 11.52
C PRO A 94 35.30 3.56 10.13
N ILE A 95 34.10 3.94 9.71
CA ILE A 95 33.86 4.68 8.47
C ILE A 95 33.50 6.12 8.87
N ASP A 96 34.51 6.98 8.81
CA ASP A 96 34.35 8.42 8.94
C ASP A 96 33.45 8.94 7.81
N LYS A 97 32.15 9.13 8.10
CA LYS A 97 31.31 10.24 7.60
C LYS A 97 29.88 10.19 8.17
N PRO A 98 29.57 11.04 9.16
CA PRO A 98 28.21 11.26 9.62
C PRO A 98 27.54 12.31 8.73
N SER A 99 26.97 11.89 7.61
CA SER A 99 25.93 12.68 6.94
C SER A 99 25.08 11.79 6.02
N LEU A 100 24.48 10.74 6.58
CA LEU A 100 23.41 10.02 5.89
C LEU A 100 22.12 10.85 5.99
N ALA A 101 22.06 11.93 5.21
CA ALA A 101 20.78 12.35 4.69
C ALA A 101 20.28 11.17 3.83
N VAL A 102 18.99 10.86 3.94
CA VAL A 102 18.26 9.81 3.18
C VAL A 102 18.32 10.05 1.65
N SER A 103 19.10 11.04 1.18
CA SER A 103 19.15 11.54 -0.19
C SER A 103 20.42 11.22 -0.97
N HIS A 104 21.46 10.60 -0.40
CA HIS A 104 22.62 10.20 -1.21
C HIS A 104 22.37 8.84 -1.87
N THR A 105 22.55 8.80 -3.18
CA THR A 105 22.43 7.56 -3.97
C THR A 105 23.65 6.69 -3.65
N LEU A 106 23.43 5.41 -3.33
CA LEU A 106 24.51 4.45 -3.15
C LEU A 106 25.38 4.41 -4.41
N THR A 107 26.68 4.57 -4.25
CA THR A 107 27.66 4.42 -5.32
C THR A 107 27.76 2.96 -5.75
N SER A 108 28.17 2.70 -6.99
CA SER A 108 28.42 1.33 -7.49
C SER A 108 29.40 0.57 -6.58
N SER A 109 30.40 1.25 -6.04
CA SER A 109 31.37 0.66 -5.10
C SER A 109 30.74 0.24 -3.76
N GLU A 110 29.81 1.03 -3.22
CA GLU A 110 29.09 0.69 -2.00
C GLU A 110 28.16 -0.50 -2.23
N VAL A 111 27.46 -0.52 -3.37
CA VAL A 111 26.62 -1.66 -3.76
C VAL A 111 27.44 -2.94 -3.92
N GLU A 112 28.62 -2.87 -4.55
CA GLU A 112 29.54 -4.01 -4.65
C GLU A 112 30.04 -4.48 -3.29
N LEU A 113 30.32 -3.56 -2.37
CA LEU A 113 30.79 -3.87 -1.03
C LEU A 113 29.70 -4.56 -0.21
N ILE A 114 28.47 -4.05 -0.28
CA ILE A 114 27.26 -4.66 0.31
C ILE A 114 27.04 -6.06 -0.30
N SER A 115 27.09 -6.18 -1.63
CA SER A 115 26.92 -7.46 -2.33
C SER A 115 27.97 -8.49 -1.94
N ARG A 116 29.24 -8.08 -1.85
CA ARG A 116 30.35 -8.93 -1.41
C ARG A 116 30.18 -9.37 0.05
N TYR A 117 29.72 -8.49 0.93
CA TYR A 117 29.41 -8.82 2.32
C TYR A 117 28.33 -9.92 2.40
N PHE A 118 27.22 -9.76 1.67
CA PHE A 118 26.15 -10.77 1.64
C PHE A 118 26.59 -12.09 1.00
N SER A 119 27.45 -12.03 -0.02
CA SER A 119 27.96 -13.25 -0.68
C SER A 119 28.85 -14.10 0.24
N GLN A 120 29.48 -13.49 1.26
CA GLN A 120 30.33 -14.18 2.23
C GLN A 120 29.54 -14.78 3.41
N LYS A 121 28.34 -14.25 3.68
CA LYS A 121 27.44 -14.76 4.72
C LYS A 121 26.62 -15.90 4.14
N SER A 122 27.13 -17.13 4.22
CA SER A 122 26.33 -18.31 3.89
C SER A 122 25.33 -18.56 5.01
N TYR A 123 24.14 -18.02 4.85
CA TYR A 123 23.05 -18.38 5.72
C TYR A 123 22.52 -19.75 5.29
N PRO A 124 22.48 -20.77 6.16
CA PRO A 124 21.82 -22.01 5.83
C PRO A 124 20.39 -21.66 5.42
N ALA A 125 20.01 -22.04 4.20
CA ALA A 125 18.64 -21.98 3.78
C ALA A 125 17.86 -22.81 4.81
N LYS A 126 16.85 -22.23 5.44
CA LYS A 126 15.84 -23.06 6.11
C LYS A 126 15.42 -24.08 5.04
N SER A 127 15.26 -25.36 5.41
CA SER A 127 14.65 -26.35 4.52
C SER A 127 13.23 -25.87 4.26
N VAL A 128 13.04 -25.04 3.23
CA VAL A 128 11.72 -24.54 2.85
C VAL A 128 11.00 -25.77 2.30
N PRO A 129 9.84 -26.13 2.84
CA PRO A 129 9.04 -27.18 2.23
C PRO A 129 8.80 -26.84 0.76
N SER A 130 8.62 -27.85 -0.10
CA SER A 130 8.20 -27.58 -1.47
C SER A 130 6.92 -26.75 -1.46
N VAL A 131 6.93 -25.61 -2.16
CA VAL A 131 5.74 -24.76 -2.32
C VAL A 131 4.60 -25.63 -2.85
N PRO A 132 3.43 -25.65 -2.19
CA PRO A 132 2.30 -26.43 -2.66
C PRO A 132 1.83 -25.88 -4.01
N GLU A 133 1.42 -26.78 -4.90
CA GLU A 133 0.79 -26.38 -6.15
C GLU A 133 -0.54 -25.67 -5.84
N LEU A 134 -0.81 -24.58 -6.55
CA LEU A 134 -2.06 -23.85 -6.38
C LEU A 134 -3.23 -24.71 -6.90
N VAL A 135 -4.33 -24.75 -6.14
CA VAL A 135 -5.57 -25.33 -6.66
C VAL A 135 -6.08 -24.51 -7.85
N PRO A 136 -6.84 -25.08 -8.81
CA PRO A 136 -7.21 -24.37 -10.04
C PRO A 136 -7.85 -22.99 -9.83
N ARG A 137 -8.75 -22.85 -8.83
CA ARG A 137 -9.38 -21.57 -8.49
C ARG A 137 -8.37 -20.56 -7.91
N ALA A 138 -7.42 -21.00 -7.08
CA ALA A 138 -6.34 -20.16 -6.57
C ALA A 138 -5.39 -19.68 -7.69
N ASP A 139 -5.01 -20.57 -8.60
CA ASP A 139 -4.20 -20.22 -9.78
C ASP A 139 -4.92 -19.21 -10.70
N GLU A 140 -6.23 -19.35 -10.88
CA GLU A 140 -7.03 -18.39 -11.64
C GLU A 140 -7.05 -17.01 -10.97
N LEU A 141 -7.21 -16.94 -9.64
CA LEU A 141 -7.16 -15.69 -8.88
C LEU A 141 -5.82 -14.98 -9.05
N VAL A 142 -4.70 -15.72 -8.92
CA VAL A 142 -3.36 -15.16 -9.13
C VAL A 142 -3.19 -14.62 -10.55
N LYS A 143 -3.56 -15.41 -11.57
CA LYS A 143 -3.48 -14.99 -12.97
C LYS A 143 -4.32 -13.76 -13.26
N ARG A 144 -5.54 -13.71 -12.74
CA ARG A 144 -6.46 -12.58 -12.90
C ARG A 144 -5.89 -11.32 -12.26
N SER A 145 -5.38 -11.42 -11.03
CA SER A 145 -4.73 -10.30 -10.34
C SER A 145 -3.52 -9.77 -11.12
N GLN A 146 -2.64 -10.65 -11.60
CA GLN A 146 -1.49 -10.27 -12.43
C GLN A 146 -1.90 -9.59 -13.73
N GLN A 147 -2.93 -10.11 -14.41
CA GLN A 147 -3.48 -9.51 -15.63
C GLN A 147 -4.06 -8.12 -15.37
N ASN A 148 -4.86 -7.96 -14.33
CA ASN A 148 -5.44 -6.68 -13.92
C ASN A 148 -4.34 -5.67 -13.58
N PHE A 149 -3.33 -6.07 -12.80
CA PHE A 149 -2.21 -5.21 -12.47
C PHE A 149 -1.44 -4.74 -13.71
N MET A 150 -1.18 -5.65 -14.67
CA MET A 150 -0.49 -5.30 -15.91
C MET A 150 -1.32 -4.35 -16.79
N ALA A 151 -2.64 -4.57 -16.87
CA ALA A 151 -3.55 -3.69 -17.58
C ALA A 151 -3.57 -2.29 -16.96
N ASN A 152 -3.75 -2.20 -15.64
CA ASN A 152 -3.74 -0.95 -14.88
C ASN A 152 -2.40 -0.22 -15.00
N GLN A 153 -1.29 -0.94 -14.91
CA GLN A 153 0.04 -0.39 -15.12
C GLN A 153 0.20 0.20 -16.52
N TYR A 154 -0.24 -0.53 -17.56
CA TYR A 154 -0.16 -0.04 -18.94
C TYR A 154 -1.01 1.23 -19.14
N PHE A 155 -2.24 1.21 -18.62
CA PHE A 155 -3.18 2.32 -18.69
C PHE A 155 -2.64 3.58 -18.02
N ILE A 156 -2.28 3.50 -16.73
CA ILE A 156 -1.78 4.66 -15.98
C ILE A 156 -0.46 5.17 -16.53
N ARG A 157 0.44 4.28 -16.98
CA ARG A 157 1.69 4.70 -17.61
C ARG A 157 1.44 5.54 -18.87
N ARG A 158 0.41 5.24 -19.66
CA ARG A 158 0.03 6.07 -20.82
C ARG A 158 -0.48 7.44 -20.37
N LYS A 159 -1.36 7.49 -19.38
CA LYS A 159 -1.91 8.74 -18.82
C LYS A 159 -0.80 9.63 -18.26
N VAL A 160 0.07 9.08 -17.41
CA VAL A 160 1.23 9.79 -16.82
C VAL A 160 2.18 10.31 -17.90
N LYS A 161 2.52 9.50 -18.91
CA LYS A 161 3.40 9.95 -20.00
C LYS A 161 2.80 11.10 -20.80
N ALA A 162 1.49 11.10 -21.01
CA ALA A 162 0.84 12.19 -21.72
C ALA A 162 0.71 13.44 -20.85
N ALA A 163 0.42 13.28 -19.55
CA ALA A 163 0.44 14.36 -18.58
C ALA A 163 1.83 15.03 -18.53
N LEU A 164 2.91 14.26 -18.47
CA LEU A 164 4.28 14.79 -18.53
C LEU A 164 4.57 15.56 -19.83
N LYS A 165 4.09 15.06 -20.99
CA LYS A 165 4.23 15.79 -22.27
C LYS A 165 3.48 17.12 -22.25
N ARG A 166 2.32 17.17 -21.61
CA ARG A 166 1.53 18.40 -21.44
C ARG A 166 2.21 19.35 -20.46
N TYR A 167 2.64 18.86 -19.31
CA TYR A 167 3.40 19.60 -18.31
C TYR A 167 4.63 20.27 -18.95
N ALA A 168 5.38 19.55 -19.80
CA ALA A 168 6.51 20.12 -20.52
C ALA A 168 6.12 21.29 -21.45
N LYS A 169 4.95 21.22 -22.11
CA LYS A 169 4.45 22.34 -22.93
C LYS A 169 4.05 23.56 -22.09
N GLU A 170 3.50 23.34 -20.90
CA GLU A 170 3.01 24.40 -20.02
C GLU A 170 4.12 25.05 -19.18
N LYS A 171 5.08 24.27 -18.70
CA LYS A 171 6.14 24.70 -17.77
C LYS A 171 7.52 24.79 -18.41
N GLY A 172 7.70 24.26 -19.61
CA GLY A 172 8.96 24.30 -20.37
C GLY A 172 10.00 23.22 -20.00
N THR A 173 9.79 22.48 -18.90
CA THR A 173 10.72 21.43 -18.45
C THR A 173 10.22 20.05 -18.89
N GLU A 174 11.06 19.32 -19.63
CA GLU A 174 10.77 17.93 -19.99
C GLU A 174 11.22 16.97 -18.89
N TYR A 175 10.32 16.04 -18.52
CA TYR A 175 10.60 14.98 -17.57
C TYR A 175 10.49 13.59 -18.20
N GLU A 176 11.26 12.63 -17.67
CA GLU A 176 11.15 11.21 -17.91
C GLU A 176 10.58 10.51 -16.67
N LEU A 177 9.54 9.69 -16.88
CA LEU A 177 8.93 8.89 -15.82
C LEU A 177 9.95 7.92 -15.22
N HIS A 178 10.14 8.00 -13.89
CA HIS A 178 10.97 7.06 -13.15
C HIS A 178 10.16 5.88 -12.61
N VAL A 179 9.17 6.16 -11.76
CA VAL A 179 8.32 5.14 -11.14
C VAL A 179 6.95 5.71 -10.81
N ILE A 180 5.90 4.90 -10.93
CA ILE A 180 4.57 5.20 -10.39
C ILE A 180 4.51 4.56 -9.02
N CYS A 181 4.32 5.37 -7.98
CA CYS A 181 4.45 4.99 -6.57
C CYS A 181 3.13 5.11 -5.79
N GLY A 182 2.02 5.49 -6.42
CA GLY A 182 0.71 5.44 -5.80
C GLY A 182 -0.39 5.59 -6.84
N THR A 183 -1.46 4.81 -6.71
CA THR A 183 -2.66 4.88 -7.55
C THR A 183 -3.91 4.63 -6.71
N ASN A 184 -4.88 5.53 -6.81
CA ASN A 184 -6.25 5.29 -6.39
C ASN A 184 -7.14 5.39 -7.63
N PHE A 185 -7.78 4.29 -8.05
CA PHE A 185 -8.71 4.28 -9.19
C PHE A 185 -10.15 4.61 -8.80
N ASP A 186 -10.44 4.69 -7.50
CA ASP A 186 -11.79 4.77 -6.95
C ASP A 186 -12.19 6.22 -6.61
N VAL A 187 -11.97 7.16 -7.53
CA VAL A 187 -12.32 8.58 -7.31
C VAL A 187 -13.64 8.94 -8.04
N PRO A 188 -14.72 9.29 -7.31
CA PRO A 188 -16.02 9.62 -7.89
C PRO A 188 -16.07 11.03 -8.48
N GLU A 189 -17.00 11.27 -9.42
CA GLU A 189 -17.20 12.59 -10.06
C GLU A 189 -17.70 13.68 -9.10
N ASN A 190 -18.60 13.33 -8.16
CA ASN A 190 -19.42 14.29 -7.41
C ASN A 190 -19.30 14.13 -5.88
N GLY A 191 -18.19 13.58 -5.37
CA GLY A 191 -18.01 13.44 -3.92
C GLY A 191 -18.94 12.44 -3.21
N ARG A 192 -19.97 11.92 -3.88
CA ARG A 192 -20.93 10.97 -3.31
C ARG A 192 -20.27 9.60 -3.16
N TYR A 193 -19.90 9.29 -1.93
CA TYR A 193 -19.60 7.93 -1.51
C TYR A 193 -20.92 7.25 -1.16
N GLY A 194 -21.29 6.23 -1.91
CA GLY A 194 -22.28 5.26 -1.45
C GLY A 194 -21.67 3.90 -1.67
N TYR A 195 -21.56 3.09 -0.62
CA TYR A 195 -21.12 1.69 -0.69
C TYR A 195 -21.88 0.90 -1.80
N PHE A 196 -23.05 1.40 -2.20
CA PHE A 196 -23.93 0.80 -3.21
C PHE A 196 -24.34 1.74 -4.37
N TRP A 197 -23.86 2.99 -4.43
CA TRP A 197 -24.50 4.03 -5.29
C TRP A 197 -23.58 4.89 -6.15
N ASN A 198 -22.49 4.33 -6.68
CA ASN A 198 -21.87 4.90 -7.88
C ASN A 198 -22.51 4.32 -9.14
N ARG A 199 -23.75 4.75 -9.47
CA ARG A 199 -24.40 4.39 -10.76
C ARG A 199 -23.59 4.77 -12.01
N LYS A 200 -22.56 5.64 -11.86
CA LYS A 200 -21.64 6.07 -12.91
C LYS A 200 -20.20 5.55 -12.72
N GLY A 201 -19.96 4.67 -11.75
CA GLY A 201 -18.64 4.12 -11.44
C GLY A 201 -17.67 5.14 -10.81
N PHE A 202 -16.38 4.81 -10.86
CA PHE A 202 -15.28 5.67 -10.45
C PHE A 202 -14.58 6.23 -11.71
N PRO A 203 -14.98 7.42 -12.19
CA PRO A 203 -14.48 7.94 -13.46
C PRO A 203 -13.08 8.55 -13.38
N TYR A 204 -12.48 8.67 -12.19
CA TYR A 204 -11.18 9.30 -12.01
C TYR A 204 -10.21 8.45 -11.20
N ALA A 205 -8.93 8.72 -11.46
CA ALA A 205 -7.81 8.19 -10.71
C ALA A 205 -6.94 9.32 -10.16
N HIS A 206 -6.42 9.12 -8.96
CA HIS A 206 -5.34 9.90 -8.37
C HIS A 206 -4.05 9.10 -8.41
N VAL A 207 -2.97 9.73 -8.84
CA VAL A 207 -1.70 9.06 -9.11
C VAL A 207 -0.54 9.85 -8.53
N ASN A 208 0.35 9.16 -7.84
CA ASN A 208 1.69 9.66 -7.52
C ASN A 208 2.74 8.98 -8.37
N PHE A 209 3.65 9.78 -8.91
CA PHE A 209 4.78 9.26 -9.67
C PHE A 209 6.01 10.15 -9.50
N LEU A 210 7.17 9.51 -9.57
CA LEU A 210 8.47 10.16 -9.58
C LEU A 210 8.93 10.34 -11.02
N ALA A 211 9.46 11.51 -11.36
CA ALA A 211 10.03 11.79 -12.68
C ALA A 211 11.33 12.58 -12.58
N ARG A 212 12.23 12.40 -13.55
CA ARG A 212 13.51 13.13 -13.62
C ARG A 212 13.52 14.11 -14.78
N PRO A 213 14.12 15.31 -14.64
CA PRO A 213 14.35 16.19 -15.77
C PRO A 213 15.17 15.48 -16.85
N LYS A 214 14.74 15.55 -18.11
CA LYS A 214 15.48 14.97 -19.23
C LYS A 214 16.83 15.67 -19.39
N GLY A 215 17.87 14.87 -19.63
CA GLY A 215 19.24 15.37 -19.79
C GLY A 215 20.03 15.51 -18.48
N SER A 216 19.40 15.26 -17.32
CA SER A 216 20.13 15.07 -16.06
C SER A 216 21.01 13.80 -16.13
N GLN A 217 22.22 13.86 -15.58
CA GLN A 217 23.00 12.63 -15.37
C GLN A 217 22.30 11.78 -14.31
N ARG A 218 22.20 10.46 -14.57
CA ARG A 218 21.43 9.52 -13.73
C ARG A 218 21.81 9.56 -12.25
N ASP A 219 23.06 9.93 -11.95
CA ASP A 219 23.65 9.84 -10.63
C ASP A 219 23.56 11.16 -9.83
N ASN A 220 23.12 12.28 -10.44
CA ASN A 220 23.26 13.62 -9.84
C ASN A 220 21.94 14.36 -9.53
N THR A 221 20.77 13.84 -9.91
CA THR A 221 19.50 14.54 -9.67
C THR A 221 18.44 13.59 -9.12
N ALA A 222 18.02 13.87 -7.88
CA ALA A 222 16.90 13.19 -7.25
C ALA A 222 15.62 13.40 -8.10
N PRO A 223 14.78 12.37 -8.26
CA PRO A 223 13.54 12.52 -9.00
C PRO A 223 12.55 13.39 -8.21
N SER A 224 11.80 14.24 -8.92
CA SER A 224 10.71 15.03 -8.36
C SER A 224 9.45 14.19 -8.24
N LEU A 225 8.67 14.41 -7.18
CA LEU A 225 7.36 13.78 -6.99
C LEU A 225 6.27 14.62 -7.67
N PHE A 226 5.35 13.94 -8.33
CA PHE A 226 4.20 14.55 -9.01
C PHE A 226 2.90 13.94 -8.52
N PHE A 227 1.87 14.78 -8.46
CA PHE A 227 0.48 14.39 -8.37
C PHE A 227 -0.20 14.51 -9.74
N LEU A 228 -1.03 13.52 -10.07
CA LEU A 228 -1.90 13.53 -11.23
C LEU A 228 -3.31 13.09 -10.87
N GLU A 229 -4.30 13.92 -11.18
CA GLU A 229 -5.70 13.49 -11.35
C GLU A 229 -5.94 13.22 -12.84
N CYS A 230 -6.53 12.08 -13.19
CA CYS A 230 -6.90 11.77 -14.58
C CYS A 230 -8.17 10.95 -14.68
N SER A 231 -8.89 11.06 -15.80
CA SER A 231 -10.06 10.20 -16.04
C SER A 231 -9.67 8.75 -16.38
N ASN A 232 -10.44 7.82 -15.82
CA ASN A 232 -10.44 6.38 -16.12
C ASN A 232 -11.03 6.05 -17.50
N GLY A 233 -11.69 7.00 -18.17
CA GLY A 233 -12.19 6.82 -19.53
C GLY A 233 -11.08 6.76 -20.59
N GLU A 234 -11.38 6.11 -21.72
CA GLU A 234 -10.51 6.02 -22.91
C GLU A 234 -10.49 7.32 -23.75
N GLU A 235 -11.37 8.29 -23.43
CA GLU A 235 -11.46 9.54 -24.17
C GLU A 235 -10.15 10.35 -24.16
N ASP A 236 -9.98 11.12 -25.24
CA ASP A 236 -8.69 11.61 -25.71
C ASP A 236 -7.89 12.35 -24.63
N ILE A 237 -6.67 11.86 -24.45
CA ILE A 237 -5.72 12.19 -23.37
C ILE A 237 -5.29 13.68 -23.39
N GLY A 238 -5.72 14.44 -24.40
CA GLY A 238 -5.38 15.84 -24.60
C GLY A 238 -6.40 16.87 -24.11
N THR A 239 -7.63 16.48 -23.76
CA THR A 239 -8.74 17.46 -23.65
C THR A 239 -9.52 17.45 -22.33
N LEU A 240 -9.47 16.41 -21.51
CA LEU A 240 -10.27 16.34 -20.29
C LEU A 240 -9.42 16.30 -19.01
N PHE A 241 -9.55 17.37 -18.21
CA PHE A 241 -9.45 17.39 -16.75
C PHE A 241 -8.23 16.72 -16.07
N SER A 242 -7.07 16.66 -16.71
CA SER A 242 -5.87 16.18 -16.04
C SER A 242 -5.19 17.31 -15.25
N CYS A 243 -5.24 17.28 -13.92
CA CYS A 243 -4.44 18.15 -13.07
C CYS A 243 -3.08 17.47 -12.81
N CYS A 244 -1.97 18.08 -13.23
CA CYS A 244 -0.62 17.54 -13.02
C CYS A 244 0.24 18.59 -12.31
N ALA A 245 0.70 18.28 -11.10
CA ALA A 245 1.46 19.20 -10.27
C ALA A 245 2.75 18.53 -9.77
N GLU A 246 3.86 19.27 -9.85
CA GLU A 246 5.09 18.90 -9.12
C GLU A 246 4.91 19.26 -7.65
N LEU A 247 5.29 18.37 -6.74
CA LEU A 247 5.14 18.54 -5.30
C LEU A 247 6.46 19.02 -4.70
N GLU A 248 6.47 20.24 -4.17
CA GLU A 248 7.68 20.90 -3.66
C GLU A 248 8.15 20.36 -2.31
N SER A 249 7.23 19.90 -1.45
CA SER A 249 7.54 19.20 -0.20
C SER A 249 6.43 18.20 0.19
N PRO A 250 6.78 16.99 0.68
CA PRO A 250 5.80 16.08 1.27
C PRO A 250 5.18 16.59 2.58
N THR A 251 5.81 17.56 3.25
CA THR A 251 5.36 18.06 4.57
C THR A 251 4.15 18.99 4.49
N ASP A 252 3.91 19.59 3.33
CA ASP A 252 2.75 20.45 3.05
C ASP A 252 1.83 19.76 2.03
N SER A 253 1.44 18.53 2.32
CA SER A 253 0.51 17.77 1.48
C SER A 253 -0.94 18.16 1.76
N GLY A 254 -1.71 18.41 0.70
CA GLY A 254 -3.16 18.56 0.81
C GLY A 254 -3.84 17.26 1.23
N ARG A 255 -5.10 17.35 1.63
CA ARG A 255 -5.93 16.21 2.03
C ARG A 255 -6.92 15.84 0.94
N CYS A 256 -7.26 14.55 0.88
CA CYS A 256 -8.25 14.03 -0.05
C CYS A 256 -9.17 13.04 0.65
N PHE A 257 -10.44 13.40 0.78
CA PHE A 257 -11.45 12.56 1.42
C PHE A 257 -11.51 11.16 0.80
N HIS A 258 -11.48 11.03 -0.53
CA HIS A 258 -11.58 9.73 -1.21
C HIS A 258 -10.35 8.84 -1.00
N CYS A 259 -9.15 9.41 -1.00
CA CYS A 259 -7.93 8.64 -0.75
C CYS A 259 -7.84 8.21 0.72
N GLU A 260 -8.23 9.09 1.65
CA GLU A 260 -8.30 8.76 3.08
C GLU A 260 -9.36 7.69 3.37
N CYS A 261 -10.57 7.81 2.79
CA CYS A 261 -11.63 6.78 2.89
C CYS A 261 -11.15 5.41 2.41
N LYS A 262 -10.37 5.36 1.32
CA LYS A 262 -9.83 4.12 0.77
C LYS A 262 -8.62 3.60 1.56
N GLY A 263 -8.04 4.40 2.46
CA GLY A 263 -6.76 4.09 3.11
C GLY A 263 -5.57 4.09 2.14
N THR A 264 -5.71 4.75 0.98
CA THR A 264 -4.65 4.84 -0.02
C THR A 264 -3.80 6.08 0.23
N LYS A 265 -2.50 5.89 0.50
CA LYS A 265 -1.57 7.00 0.69
C LYS A 265 -1.14 7.60 -0.64
N ILE A 266 -1.92 8.56 -1.11
CA ILE A 266 -1.55 9.48 -2.19
C ILE A 266 -1.20 10.82 -1.56
N VAL A 267 -0.07 11.39 -1.95
CA VAL A 267 0.34 12.75 -1.60
C VAL A 267 -0.34 13.72 -2.56
N HIS A 268 -1.16 14.62 -2.03
CA HIS A 268 -1.86 15.64 -2.82
C HIS A 268 -1.20 17.01 -2.67
N PRO A 269 -1.35 17.92 -3.65
CA PRO A 269 -0.94 19.31 -3.51
C PRO A 269 -1.74 20.01 -2.40
N ALA A 270 -1.07 20.82 -1.56
CA ALA A 270 -1.75 21.68 -0.57
C ALA A 270 -2.69 22.71 -1.22
N ILE A 271 -2.37 23.14 -2.43
CA ILE A 271 -3.13 24.15 -3.17
C ILE A 271 -3.48 23.58 -4.54
N GLY A 272 -4.74 23.69 -4.92
CA GLY A 272 -5.23 23.25 -6.22
C GLY A 272 -6.68 22.80 -6.16
N THR A 273 -7.19 22.43 -7.32
CA THR A 273 -8.54 21.90 -7.51
C THR A 273 -8.40 20.46 -7.96
N TYR A 274 -8.82 19.53 -7.11
CA TYR A 274 -8.91 18.09 -7.36
C TYR A 274 -10.03 17.50 -6.51
N ARG A 275 -10.61 16.39 -6.98
CA ARG A 275 -11.77 15.75 -6.34
C ARG A 275 -11.37 15.17 -4.99
N GLY A 276 -12.19 15.36 -3.96
CA GLY A 276 -11.88 14.95 -2.59
C GLY A 276 -11.25 16.05 -1.72
N HIS A 277 -10.84 17.19 -2.28
CA HIS A 277 -10.33 18.35 -1.50
C HIS A 277 -11.36 19.46 -1.30
N GLU A 278 -12.34 19.57 -2.20
CA GLU A 278 -13.27 20.69 -2.24
C GLU A 278 -14.32 20.62 -1.12
N THR A 279 -15.55 20.22 -1.45
CA THR A 279 -16.66 20.25 -0.50
C THR A 279 -16.75 18.99 0.35
N ASP A 280 -16.01 17.93 0.04
CA ASP A 280 -16.17 16.61 0.66
C ASP A 280 -15.98 16.63 2.18
N PHE A 281 -14.93 17.28 2.68
CA PHE A 281 -14.68 17.41 4.12
C PHE A 281 -15.70 18.32 4.82
N GLU A 282 -16.17 19.36 4.14
CA GLU A 282 -17.22 20.25 4.66
C GLU A 282 -18.57 19.51 4.71
N GLU A 283 -18.91 18.77 3.66
CA GLU A 283 -20.10 17.94 3.56
C GLU A 283 -20.11 16.85 4.63
N MET A 284 -18.98 16.18 4.85
CA MET A 284 -18.79 15.26 5.97
C MET A 284 -19.05 15.96 7.30
N SER A 285 -18.43 17.12 7.53
CA SER A 285 -18.60 17.89 8.78
C SER A 285 -20.04 18.36 9.00
N CYS A 286 -20.80 18.57 7.92
CA CYS A 286 -22.23 18.89 7.96
C CYS A 286 -23.16 17.67 8.03
N GLY A 287 -22.63 16.44 8.11
CA GLY A 287 -23.41 15.21 8.16
C GLY A 287 -24.13 14.86 6.85
N LYS A 288 -23.64 15.35 5.71
CA LYS A 288 -24.17 15.05 4.37
C LYS A 288 -23.55 13.81 3.74
N GLN A 289 -22.47 13.30 4.31
CA GLN A 289 -21.80 12.06 3.93
C GLN A 289 -22.09 10.98 4.99
N GLU A 290 -22.12 9.71 4.58
CA GLU A 290 -22.35 8.58 5.50
C GLU A 290 -21.16 8.32 6.43
N ILE A 291 -19.95 8.56 5.92
CA ILE A 291 -18.71 8.40 6.67
C ILE A 291 -18.40 9.70 7.42
N ASP A 292 -18.29 9.62 8.74
CA ASP A 292 -17.82 10.71 9.59
C ASP A 292 -16.30 10.61 9.83
N SER A 293 -15.74 11.55 10.61
CA SER A 293 -14.33 11.54 10.96
C SER A 293 -13.88 10.26 11.66
N LYS A 294 -14.76 9.60 12.42
CA LYS A 294 -14.44 8.33 13.08
C LYS A 294 -14.41 7.19 12.06
N GLY A 295 -15.32 7.21 11.09
CA GLY A 295 -15.33 6.29 9.95
C GLY A 295 -14.05 6.39 9.14
N LEU A 296 -13.54 7.60 8.87
CA LEU A 296 -12.23 7.78 8.21
C LEU A 296 -11.09 7.11 8.98
N ILE A 297 -11.02 7.35 10.30
CA ILE A 297 -10.00 6.75 11.17
C ILE A 297 -10.11 5.23 11.16
N ILE A 298 -11.34 4.69 11.16
CA ILE A 298 -11.57 3.24 11.10
C ILE A 298 -11.10 2.67 9.75
N SER A 299 -11.44 3.32 8.63
CA SER A 299 -11.00 2.89 7.30
C SER A 299 -9.48 2.89 7.18
N GLU A 300 -8.82 3.94 7.67
CA GLU A 300 -7.35 4.02 7.70
C GLU A 300 -6.76 2.89 8.55
N LYS A 301 -7.32 2.64 9.74
CA LYS A 301 -6.90 1.53 10.59
C LYS A 301 -7.10 0.18 9.92
N MET A 302 -8.23 -0.06 9.24
CA MET A 302 -8.47 -1.32 8.52
C MET A 302 -7.45 -1.53 7.40
N ALA A 303 -7.11 -0.48 6.65
CA ALA A 303 -6.08 -0.55 5.63
C ALA A 303 -4.68 -0.86 6.22
N ILE A 304 -4.39 -0.36 7.42
CA ILE A 304 -3.15 -0.60 8.15
C ILE A 304 -3.12 -2.00 8.80
N GLU A 305 -4.24 -2.49 9.31
CA GLU A 305 -4.34 -3.79 10.01
C GLU A 305 -4.17 -5.00 9.07
N PHE A 306 -4.38 -4.80 7.76
CA PHE A 306 -4.13 -5.82 6.72
C PHE A 306 -2.62 -6.01 6.40
N VAL A 307 -1.80 -6.19 7.45
CA VAL A 307 -0.35 -6.47 7.34
C VAL A 307 -0.06 -7.91 6.91
N GLY A 308 -1.09 -8.75 6.79
CA GLY A 308 -1.01 -10.17 6.40
C GLY A 308 -0.90 -10.42 4.89
N LEU A 309 -1.66 -11.40 4.41
CA LEU A 309 -1.81 -11.71 2.98
C LEU A 309 -2.49 -10.54 2.29
N CYS A 310 -1.74 -9.86 1.42
CA CYS A 310 -2.27 -8.81 0.57
C CYS A 310 -2.62 -9.43 -0.78
N GLU A 311 -3.73 -9.02 -1.41
CA GLU A 311 -4.02 -9.43 -2.79
C GLU A 311 -2.83 -9.15 -3.71
N ASP A 312 -2.10 -8.06 -3.45
CA ASP A 312 -0.88 -7.69 -4.17
C ASP A 312 0.24 -8.73 -4.12
N ASP A 313 0.25 -9.63 -3.13
CA ASP A 313 1.25 -10.71 -3.04
C ASP A 313 1.17 -11.62 -4.25
N SER A 314 -0.02 -11.76 -4.85
CA SER A 314 -0.21 -12.49 -6.10
C SER A 314 0.53 -11.86 -7.30
N ILE A 315 0.78 -10.54 -7.28
CA ILE A 315 1.48 -9.82 -8.36
C ILE A 315 2.92 -10.32 -8.49
N TYR A 316 3.55 -10.63 -7.36
CA TYR A 316 4.97 -11.02 -7.28
C TYR A 316 5.16 -12.48 -6.90
N PHE A 317 4.09 -13.28 -6.92
CA PHE A 317 4.11 -14.68 -6.54
C PHE A 317 5.18 -15.48 -7.31
N ASP A 318 6.11 -16.06 -6.56
CA ASP A 318 7.16 -16.98 -7.02
C ASP A 318 6.82 -18.40 -6.53
N PRO A 319 6.40 -19.31 -7.42
CA PRO A 319 6.05 -20.69 -7.06
C PRO A 319 7.25 -21.50 -6.54
N SER A 320 8.46 -20.96 -6.57
CA SER A 320 9.65 -21.60 -5.99
C SER A 320 9.96 -21.14 -4.56
N LYS A 321 9.32 -20.07 -4.06
CA LYS A 321 9.68 -19.43 -2.79
C LYS A 321 8.50 -19.13 -1.88
N ASP A 322 7.31 -18.90 -2.43
CA ASP A 322 6.19 -18.32 -1.69
C ASP A 322 5.27 -19.40 -1.08
N TYR A 323 5.87 -20.26 -0.24
CA TYR A 323 5.18 -21.36 0.43
C TYR A 323 3.98 -20.87 1.25
N ASP A 324 4.18 -19.88 2.12
CA ASP A 324 3.14 -19.38 3.04
C ASP A 324 1.97 -18.75 2.27
N PHE A 325 2.26 -18.03 1.18
CA PHE A 325 1.24 -17.46 0.31
C PHE A 325 0.44 -18.56 -0.39
N ALA A 326 1.11 -19.52 -1.02
CA ALA A 326 0.44 -20.60 -1.73
C ALA A 326 -0.43 -21.45 -0.80
N LEU A 327 0.08 -21.77 0.40
CA LEU A 327 -0.68 -22.50 1.41
C LEU A 327 -1.89 -21.69 1.89
N GLY A 328 -1.68 -20.41 2.23
CA GLY A 328 -2.74 -19.52 2.70
C GLY A 328 -3.85 -19.34 1.68
N LEU A 329 -3.49 -19.11 0.41
CA LEU A 329 -4.45 -18.92 -0.67
C LEU A 329 -5.24 -20.20 -0.97
N ASN A 330 -4.60 -21.37 -0.98
CA ASN A 330 -5.29 -22.64 -1.16
C ASN A 330 -6.29 -22.91 -0.02
N ASN A 331 -5.92 -22.60 1.23
CA ASN A 331 -6.81 -22.76 2.36
C ASN A 331 -8.02 -21.81 2.26
N LEU A 332 -7.78 -20.53 1.93
CA LEU A 332 -8.82 -19.53 1.76
C LEU A 332 -9.83 -19.95 0.69
N VAL A 333 -9.34 -20.38 -0.48
CA VAL A 333 -10.20 -20.84 -1.58
C VAL A 333 -11.05 -22.04 -1.17
N ARG A 334 -10.48 -22.97 -0.39
CA ARG A 334 -11.22 -24.13 0.10
C ARG A 334 -12.30 -23.73 1.11
N GLU A 335 -11.99 -22.84 2.04
CA GLU A 335 -12.96 -22.32 3.01
C GLU A 335 -14.13 -21.60 2.31
N ASP A 336 -13.83 -20.80 1.29
CA ASP A 336 -14.83 -20.15 0.43
C ASP A 336 -15.72 -21.17 -0.31
N ASP A 337 -15.11 -22.22 -0.88
CA ASP A 337 -15.85 -23.26 -1.60
C ASP A 337 -16.80 -24.01 -0.64
N GLU A 338 -16.33 -24.33 0.57
CA GLU A 338 -17.13 -24.96 1.63
C GLU A 338 -18.31 -24.09 2.07
N ALA A 339 -18.08 -22.78 2.25
CA ALA A 339 -19.12 -21.81 2.61
C ALA A 339 -20.17 -21.63 1.49
N LEU A 340 -19.73 -21.59 0.23
CA LEU A 340 -20.64 -21.49 -0.91
C LEU A 340 -21.50 -22.76 -1.05
N GLU A 341 -20.93 -23.93 -0.80
CA GLU A 341 -21.69 -25.18 -0.76
C GLU A 341 -22.73 -25.20 0.38
N GLU A 342 -22.38 -24.67 1.55
CA GLU A 342 -23.33 -24.53 2.67
C GLU A 342 -24.48 -23.59 2.32
N LEU A 343 -24.18 -22.41 1.77
CA LEU A 343 -25.20 -21.48 1.29
C LEU A 343 -26.13 -22.12 0.25
N HIS A 344 -25.59 -22.88 -0.70
CA HIS A 344 -26.42 -23.61 -1.67
C HIS A 344 -27.31 -24.67 -1.02
N ARG A 345 -26.83 -25.36 0.03
CA ARG A 345 -27.65 -26.31 0.80
C ARG A 345 -28.79 -25.60 1.52
N ASP A 346 -28.51 -24.45 2.14
CA ASP A 346 -29.49 -23.65 2.89
C ASP A 346 -30.56 -23.05 1.97
N ILE A 347 -30.16 -22.55 0.80
CA ILE A 347 -31.10 -22.07 -0.23
C ILE A 347 -32.00 -23.23 -0.67
N ALA A 348 -31.42 -24.40 -0.98
CA ALA A 348 -32.19 -25.57 -1.39
C ALA A 348 -33.12 -26.09 -0.27
N GLU A 349 -32.76 -25.93 1.01
CA GLU A 349 -33.63 -26.25 2.14
C GLU A 349 -34.75 -25.23 2.32
N CYS A 350 -34.46 -23.94 2.21
CA CYS A 350 -35.45 -22.86 2.21
C CYS A 350 -36.48 -23.06 1.09
N GLU A 351 -36.04 -23.44 -0.12
CA GLU A 351 -36.93 -23.76 -1.23
C GLU A 351 -37.81 -24.97 -0.92
N ARG A 352 -37.25 -26.04 -0.33
CA ARG A 352 -38.03 -27.21 0.11
C ARG A 352 -39.06 -26.86 1.19
N MET A 353 -38.72 -26.02 2.16
CA MET A 353 -39.62 -25.58 3.23
C MET A 353 -40.73 -24.63 2.71
N LYS A 354 -40.42 -23.77 1.74
CA LYS A 354 -41.42 -22.92 1.07
C LYS A 354 -42.40 -23.72 0.20
N VAL A 355 -41.97 -24.87 -0.35
CA VAL A 355 -42.88 -25.82 -1.02
C VAL A 355 -43.83 -26.51 -0.02
N SER A 356 -43.45 -26.62 1.27
CA SER A 356 -44.33 -27.16 2.31
C SER A 356 -45.28 -26.14 2.97
N ASP A 357 -44.95 -24.85 2.97
CA ASP A 357 -45.78 -23.77 3.53
C ASP A 357 -46.11 -22.71 2.46
N MET A 358 -47.06 -23.01 1.58
CA MET A 358 -47.67 -21.98 0.72
C MET A 358 -48.65 -21.11 1.50
N SER A 359 -48.16 -19.97 2.00
CA SER A 359 -48.78 -18.67 1.77
C SER A 359 -47.82 -17.51 2.16
N CYS A 360 -47.00 -17.03 1.22
CA CYS A 360 -46.75 -15.58 1.03
C CYS A 360 -45.85 -15.30 -0.17
N GLU A 361 -46.40 -14.45 -1.06
CA GLU A 361 -45.81 -13.50 -2.03
C GLU A 361 -44.43 -13.82 -2.66
N PRO A 362 -44.38 -14.09 -3.99
CA PRO A 362 -43.15 -14.44 -4.73
C PRO A 362 -42.17 -13.27 -4.97
N ASP A 363 -42.54 -12.02 -4.66
CA ASP A 363 -41.77 -10.84 -5.07
C ASP A 363 -40.57 -10.50 -4.16
N LEU A 364 -40.55 -10.97 -2.90
CA LEU A 364 -39.40 -10.76 -1.99
C LEU A 364 -38.21 -11.68 -2.27
N LEU A 365 -38.45 -12.79 -2.98
CA LEU A 365 -37.44 -13.81 -3.24
C LEU A 365 -36.51 -13.41 -4.38
N ALA A 366 -37.03 -12.71 -5.39
CA ALA A 366 -36.24 -12.22 -6.52
C ALA A 366 -35.16 -11.23 -6.04
N GLU A 367 -35.52 -10.27 -5.18
CA GLU A 367 -34.58 -9.29 -4.60
C GLU A 367 -33.49 -9.97 -3.76
N ILE A 368 -33.84 -10.94 -2.90
CA ILE A 368 -32.85 -11.61 -2.04
C ILE A 368 -31.90 -12.51 -2.85
N THR A 369 -32.38 -13.20 -3.89
CA THR A 369 -31.50 -14.01 -4.74
C THR A 369 -30.60 -13.18 -5.65
N GLU A 370 -31.08 -12.03 -6.16
CA GLU A 370 -30.22 -11.10 -6.91
C GLU A 370 -29.16 -10.48 -5.99
N ASP A 371 -29.55 -10.01 -4.80
CA ASP A 371 -28.63 -9.37 -3.84
C ASP A 371 -27.56 -10.35 -3.32
N VAL A 372 -27.91 -11.60 -3.02
CA VAL A 372 -26.95 -12.60 -2.52
C VAL A 372 -26.02 -13.13 -3.62
N LEU A 373 -26.51 -13.32 -4.85
CA LEU A 373 -25.65 -13.67 -6.00
C LEU A 373 -24.68 -12.53 -6.35
N GLN A 374 -25.10 -11.27 -6.12
CA GLN A 374 -24.28 -10.10 -6.36
C GLN A 374 -23.26 -9.85 -5.24
N ASP A 375 -23.56 -10.21 -3.98
CA ASP A 375 -22.63 -10.13 -2.84
C ASP A 375 -21.52 -11.19 -2.90
N CYS A 376 -21.85 -12.42 -3.33
CA CYS A 376 -20.85 -13.48 -3.57
C CYS A 376 -19.96 -13.20 -4.79
N GLN A 377 -20.46 -12.44 -5.77
CA GLN A 377 -19.63 -11.93 -6.88
C GLN A 377 -18.89 -10.64 -6.51
N GLY A 378 -19.39 -9.84 -5.56
CA GLY A 378 -18.85 -8.54 -5.18
C GLY A 378 -17.62 -8.58 -4.27
N HIS A 379 -17.46 -9.64 -3.47
CA HIS A 379 -16.30 -9.77 -2.56
C HIS A 379 -14.99 -10.18 -3.24
N LEU A 380 -15.00 -10.40 -4.56
CA LEU A 380 -13.81 -10.70 -5.38
C LEU A 380 -13.69 -9.83 -6.64
N VAL A 381 -14.45 -8.74 -6.72
CA VAL A 381 -14.53 -7.91 -7.92
C VAL A 381 -14.44 -6.43 -7.58
N PRO A 382 -13.28 -5.78 -7.79
CA PRO A 382 -13.30 -4.40 -8.25
C PRO A 382 -13.82 -4.45 -9.70
N GLN A 383 -15.07 -4.02 -9.91
CA GLN A 383 -15.55 -3.77 -11.27
C GLN A 383 -14.76 -2.57 -11.81
N CYS A 384 -13.98 -2.85 -12.86
CA CYS A 384 -13.21 -1.99 -13.77
C CYS A 384 -13.26 -0.46 -13.55
#